data_AF-A0A5B6YUK9-F1
#
_entry.id   AF-A0A5B6YUK9-F1
#
_cell.length_a   1.000
_cell.length_b   1.000
_cell.length_c   1.000
_cell.angle_alpha   90.00
_cell.angle_beta   90.00
_cell.angle_gamma   90.00
#
_symmetry.space_group_name_H-M   'P 1'
#
loop_
_entity.id
_entity.type
_entity.pdbx_description
1 polymer ?
#
loop_
_entity_poly.entity_id
_entity_poly.type
_entity_poly.pdbx_seq_one_letter_code
_entity_poly.pdbx_strand_id
1 'polypeptide(L)'
;LSPENLKSSKMSSKYENIDCNSLMKLSFFVFLIHLFIHGLCSSDIHIPYQVTIAVPVEYSMSFIGRAFLMETNQTLPNFRVALSVEALNQNYSCSLDVFFGDVKVWSSGHLSPFYTTEKCVLELTQDGDLQLKGQKEQVGWRSGTHGQGVEVILKCSAICQT
;
A
#
# COMPACT_ATOMS: atom_id res chain seq x y z
N LEU A 1 -56.02 -51.36 43.21
CA LEU A 1 -54.88 -50.98 44.09
C LEU A 1 -53.61 -51.08 43.23
N SER A 2 -53.26 -49.99 42.55
CA SER A 2 -52.25 -48.97 42.91
C SER A 2 -50.81 -49.42 42.57
N PRO A 3 -50.20 -48.87 41.51
CA PRO A 3 -48.77 -48.96 41.26
C PRO A 3 -48.01 -47.77 41.86
N GLU A 4 -46.73 -48.06 42.07
CA GLU A 4 -45.71 -47.37 42.85
C GLU A 4 -45.33 -45.95 42.37
N ASN A 5 -45.14 -45.08 43.36
CA ASN A 5 -44.20 -43.97 43.48
C ASN A 5 -43.34 -43.59 42.25
N LEU A 6 -43.64 -42.42 41.65
CA LEU A 6 -42.67 -41.66 40.85
C LEU A 6 -42.28 -40.37 41.62
N LYS A 7 -41.07 -40.37 42.17
CA LYS A 7 -40.48 -39.26 42.91
C LYS A 7 -40.04 -38.17 41.92
N SER A 8 -40.73 -37.04 41.94
CA SER A 8 -40.36 -35.83 41.21
C SER A 8 -39.02 -35.29 41.72
N SER A 9 -37.96 -35.39 40.91
CA SER A 9 -36.70 -34.70 41.16
C SER A 9 -36.77 -33.31 40.50
N LYS A 10 -36.88 -32.31 41.35
CA LYS A 10 -36.87 -30.89 40.97
C LYS A 10 -35.44 -30.53 40.55
N MET A 11 -35.17 -30.52 39.25
CA MET A 11 -33.90 -30.04 38.69
C MET A 11 -33.85 -28.52 38.85
N SER A 12 -33.15 -28.08 39.91
CA SER A 12 -32.93 -26.67 40.20
C SER A 12 -31.97 -26.09 39.16
N SER A 13 -32.53 -25.28 38.27
CA SER A 13 -31.79 -24.48 37.31
C SER A 13 -30.98 -23.41 38.06
N LYS A 14 -29.67 -23.61 38.15
CA LYS A 14 -28.72 -22.66 38.73
C LYS A 14 -28.25 -21.71 37.61
N TYR A 15 -29.09 -20.73 37.25
CA TYR A 15 -28.60 -19.60 36.46
C TYR A 15 -27.89 -18.65 37.42
N GLU A 16 -26.56 -18.69 37.41
CA GLU A 16 -25.74 -17.67 38.04
C GLU A 16 -26.01 -16.31 37.38
N ASN A 17 -26.32 -15.30 38.20
CA ASN A 17 -26.53 -13.93 37.76
C ASN A 17 -25.24 -13.40 37.14
N ILE A 18 -25.21 -13.29 35.81
CA ILE A 18 -24.14 -12.58 35.09
C ILE A 18 -24.34 -11.08 35.41
N ASP A 19 -23.44 -10.51 36.20
CA ASP A 19 -23.47 -9.10 36.58
C ASP A 19 -23.32 -8.22 35.31
N CYS A 20 -24.36 -7.45 34.99
CA CYS A 20 -24.43 -6.58 33.82
C CYS A 20 -23.29 -5.55 33.78
N ASN A 21 -22.78 -5.16 34.95
CA ASN A 21 -21.66 -4.24 35.07
C ASN A 21 -20.33 -4.91 34.66
N SER A 22 -20.22 -6.22 34.85
CA SER A 22 -19.10 -7.04 34.36
C SER A 22 -19.14 -7.19 32.84
N LEU A 23 -20.35 -7.35 32.26
CA LEU A 23 -20.54 -7.46 30.81
C LEU A 23 -20.21 -6.16 30.06
N MET A 24 -20.61 -5.00 30.59
CA MET A 24 -20.27 -3.68 30.02
C MET A 24 -18.77 -3.41 30.06
N LYS A 25 -18.11 -3.76 31.18
CA LYS A 25 -16.64 -3.61 31.31
C LYS A 25 -15.92 -4.50 30.31
N LEU A 26 -16.36 -5.76 30.15
CA LEU A 26 -15.76 -6.68 29.17
C LEU A 26 -15.93 -6.15 27.74
N SER A 27 -17.11 -5.64 27.39
CA SER A 27 -17.37 -5.02 26.09
C SER A 27 -16.47 -3.80 25.84
N PHE A 28 -16.31 -2.93 26.84
CA PHE A 28 -15.42 -1.77 26.76
C PHE A 28 -13.95 -2.17 26.58
N PHE A 29 -13.48 -3.21 27.28
CA PHE A 29 -12.13 -3.75 27.10
C PHE A 29 -11.94 -4.35 25.70
N VAL A 30 -12.92 -5.11 25.18
CA VAL A 30 -12.87 -5.66 23.81
C VAL A 30 -12.84 -4.55 22.76
N PHE A 31 -13.60 -3.47 22.98
CA PHE A 31 -13.61 -2.29 22.11
C PHE A 31 -12.27 -1.54 22.13
N LEU A 32 -11.66 -1.37 23.31
CA LEU A 32 -10.33 -0.78 23.44
C LEU A 32 -9.25 -1.63 22.74
N ILE A 33 -9.32 -2.96 22.85
CA ILE A 33 -8.41 -3.86 22.15
C ILE A 33 -8.58 -3.75 20.63
N HIS A 34 -9.83 -3.68 20.14
CA HIS A 34 -10.09 -3.44 18.71
C HIS A 34 -9.52 -2.09 18.25
N LEU A 35 -9.70 -1.01 19.00
CA LEU A 35 -9.13 0.30 18.68
C LEU A 35 -7.60 0.26 18.66
N PHE A 36 -6.97 -0.48 19.57
CA PHE A 36 -5.51 -0.61 19.62
C PHE A 36 -4.95 -1.41 18.44
N ILE A 37 -5.63 -2.50 18.04
CA ILE A 37 -5.24 -3.34 16.90
C ILE A 37 -5.45 -2.59 15.56
N HIS A 38 -6.55 -1.84 15.42
CA HIS A 38 -6.82 -1.05 14.23
C HIS A 38 -5.97 0.24 14.14
N GLY A 39 -5.43 0.72 15.26
CA GLY A 39 -4.63 1.95 15.33
C GLY A 39 -3.14 1.79 15.00
N LEU A 40 -2.63 0.56 14.83
CA LEU A 40 -1.20 0.26 14.62
C LEU A 40 -0.82 0.06 13.13
N CYS A 41 -1.70 0.47 12.22
CA CYS A 41 -1.46 0.38 10.79
C CYS A 41 -0.81 1.69 10.31
N SER A 42 0.46 1.62 9.94
CA SER A 42 1.24 2.77 9.46
C SER A 42 1.35 2.71 7.94
N SER A 43 1.04 3.81 7.24
CA SER A 43 1.48 3.98 5.86
C SER A 43 2.89 4.57 5.86
N ASP A 44 3.87 3.89 5.27
CA ASP A 44 5.21 4.44 5.04
C ASP A 44 5.22 5.59 4.01
N ILE A 45 4.06 5.88 3.40
CA ILE A 45 3.91 6.83 2.29
C ILE A 45 3.02 7.99 2.73
N HIS A 46 3.64 9.14 3.00
CA HIS A 46 2.92 10.41 3.16
C HIS A 46 2.46 10.90 1.78
N ILE A 47 1.17 11.24 1.65
CA ILE A 47 0.58 11.79 0.43
C ILE A 47 0.61 13.33 0.50
N PRO A 48 1.00 14.04 -0.58
CA PRO A 48 1.48 13.51 -1.86
C PRO A 48 2.88 12.90 -1.74
N TYR A 49 3.07 11.74 -2.36
CA TYR A 49 4.38 11.10 -2.43
C TYR A 49 5.03 11.43 -3.75
N GLN A 50 6.25 11.95 -3.72
CA GLN A 50 6.98 12.36 -4.90
C GLN A 50 8.40 11.80 -4.91
N VAL A 51 8.82 11.32 -6.08
CA VAL A 51 10.21 10.92 -6.36
C VAL A 51 10.66 11.64 -7.61
N THR A 52 11.83 12.28 -7.55
CA THR A 52 12.36 13.10 -8.65
C THR A 52 13.73 12.61 -9.07
N ILE A 53 13.95 12.49 -10.38
CA ILE A 53 15.26 12.30 -11.00
C ILE A 53 15.60 13.58 -11.75
N ALA A 54 16.77 14.13 -11.47
CA ALA A 54 17.34 15.22 -12.25
C ALA A 54 17.74 14.72 -13.63
N VAL A 55 17.33 15.43 -14.67
CA VAL A 55 17.64 15.12 -16.06
C VAL A 55 18.75 16.06 -16.54
N PRO A 56 19.87 15.54 -17.08
CA PRO A 56 20.95 16.37 -17.57
C PRO A 56 20.47 17.35 -18.66
N VAL A 57 21.07 18.53 -18.70
CA VAL A 57 20.79 19.53 -19.74
C VAL A 57 21.39 19.09 -21.08
N GLU A 58 22.60 18.52 -21.03
CA GLU A 58 23.29 18.02 -22.22
C GLU A 58 22.92 16.56 -22.48
N TYR A 59 22.72 16.22 -23.75
CA TYR A 59 22.41 14.85 -24.16
C TYR A 59 23.63 13.94 -24.06
N SER A 60 23.49 12.82 -23.37
CA SER A 60 24.45 11.74 -23.29
C SER A 60 23.76 10.42 -23.64
N MET A 61 24.20 9.78 -24.71
CA MET A 61 23.60 8.54 -25.24
C MET A 61 23.59 7.38 -24.23
N SER A 62 24.46 7.41 -23.22
CA SER A 62 24.60 6.36 -22.21
C SER A 62 24.00 6.74 -20.85
N PHE A 63 23.32 7.88 -20.76
CA PHE A 63 22.71 8.29 -19.50
C PHE A 63 21.52 7.40 -19.14
N ILE A 64 21.57 6.90 -17.90
CA ILE A 64 20.53 6.10 -17.27
C ILE A 64 20.42 6.57 -15.82
N GLY A 65 19.32 7.22 -15.47
CA GLY A 65 18.97 7.56 -14.08
C GLY A 65 17.84 6.65 -13.60
N ARG A 66 17.99 6.00 -12.43
CA ARG A 66 16.93 5.17 -11.84
C ARG A 66 16.79 5.42 -10.36
N ALA A 67 15.54 5.51 -9.90
CA ALA A 67 15.17 5.56 -8.49
C ALA A 67 14.20 4.43 -8.20
N PHE A 68 14.64 3.44 -7.43
CA PHE A 68 13.82 2.28 -7.06
C PHE A 68 12.88 2.62 -5.90
N LEU A 69 11.61 2.28 -6.04
CA LEU A 69 10.50 2.68 -5.15
C LEU A 69 10.06 1.54 -4.24
N MET A 70 10.12 0.32 -4.78
CA MET A 70 9.76 -0.91 -4.08
C MET A 70 10.91 -1.89 -4.27
N GLU A 71 11.72 -2.02 -3.23
CA GLU A 71 12.72 -3.09 -3.11
C GLU A 71 12.30 -3.96 -1.93
N THR A 72 11.84 -5.18 -2.21
CA THR A 72 11.41 -6.12 -1.17
C THR A 72 12.61 -7.01 -0.81
N ASN A 73 12.92 -7.11 0.48
CA ASN A 73 13.95 -8.04 0.99
C ASN A 73 13.48 -9.52 0.97
N GLN A 74 12.35 -9.82 0.34
CA GLN A 74 11.74 -11.16 0.34
C GLN A 74 12.21 -11.98 -0.88
N THR A 75 12.60 -13.22 -0.61
CA THR A 75 13.05 -14.19 -1.61
C THR A 75 11.92 -14.62 -2.54
N LEU A 76 12.01 -14.19 -3.80
CA LEU A 76 11.22 -14.55 -4.99
C LEU A 76 9.69 -14.35 -4.93
N PRO A 77 9.09 -13.70 -5.96
CA PRO A 77 9.72 -13.08 -7.13
C PRO A 77 10.29 -11.68 -6.84
N ASN A 78 11.52 -11.41 -7.29
CA ASN A 78 12.23 -10.14 -7.10
C ASN A 78 11.77 -9.10 -8.13
N PHE A 79 10.53 -8.64 -7.99
CA PHE A 79 10.04 -7.49 -8.76
C PHE A 79 10.54 -6.20 -8.13
N ARG A 80 11.07 -5.31 -8.97
CA ARG A 80 11.49 -3.96 -8.58
C ARG A 80 10.80 -2.96 -9.47
N VAL A 81 10.31 -1.87 -8.88
CA VAL A 81 9.70 -0.76 -9.61
C VAL A 81 10.63 0.43 -9.53
N ALA A 82 10.93 1.06 -10.66
CA ALA A 82 11.76 2.25 -10.71
C ALA A 82 11.13 3.36 -11.53
N LEU A 83 11.27 4.59 -11.04
CA LEU A 83 11.28 5.76 -11.90
C LEU A 83 12.57 5.73 -12.70
N SER A 84 12.49 5.79 -14.03
CA SER A 84 13.64 5.68 -14.93
C SER A 84 13.70 6.86 -15.89
N VAL A 85 14.92 7.33 -16.16
CA VAL A 85 15.24 8.29 -17.21
C VAL A 85 16.32 7.68 -18.07
N GLU A 86 16.00 7.44 -19.35
CA GLU A 86 16.92 6.81 -20.31
C GLU A 86 17.08 7.68 -21.55
N ALA A 87 18.28 7.72 -22.10
CA ALA A 87 18.56 8.39 -23.36
C ALA A 87 17.89 7.63 -24.53
N LEU A 88 17.00 8.29 -25.26
CA LEU A 88 16.26 7.72 -26.39
C LEU A 88 16.04 8.79 -27.48
N ASN A 89 16.40 8.49 -28.72
CA ASN A 89 16.17 9.37 -29.87
C ASN A 89 16.65 10.83 -29.67
N GLN A 90 17.88 11.02 -29.17
CA GLN A 90 18.47 12.35 -28.88
C GLN A 90 17.74 13.16 -27.80
N ASN A 91 16.83 12.53 -27.04
CA ASN A 91 16.13 13.09 -25.90
C ASN A 91 16.23 12.16 -24.69
N TYR A 92 15.67 12.59 -23.55
CA TYR A 92 15.53 11.76 -22.37
C TYR A 92 14.08 11.32 -22.20
N SER A 93 13.85 10.01 -22.12
CA SER A 93 12.54 9.43 -21.86
C SER A 93 12.39 9.16 -20.36
N CYS A 94 11.33 9.70 -19.78
CA CYS A 94 10.89 9.49 -18.40
C CYS A 94 9.83 8.38 -18.37
N SER A 95 10.07 7.30 -17.62
CA SER A 95 9.15 6.16 -17.54
C SER A 95 9.08 5.56 -16.13
N LEU A 96 7.96 4.90 -15.86
CA LEU A 96 7.82 3.98 -14.75
C LEU A 96 8.08 2.57 -15.29
N ASP A 97 9.10 1.91 -14.76
CA ASP A 97 9.57 0.63 -15.25
C ASP A 97 9.46 -0.43 -14.16
N VAL A 98 8.99 -1.62 -14.56
CA VAL A 98 8.94 -2.81 -13.71
C VAL A 98 10.01 -3.78 -14.19
N PHE A 99 10.83 -4.24 -13.25
CA PHE A 99 11.91 -5.19 -13.47
C PHE A 99 11.62 -6.49 -12.76
N PHE A 100 11.97 -7.61 -13.40
CA PHE A 100 12.11 -8.92 -12.77
C PHE A 100 13.59 -9.28 -12.72
N GLY A 101 14.20 -9.22 -11.54
CA GLY A 101 15.67 -9.17 -11.45
C GLY A 101 16.20 -7.93 -12.17
N ASP A 102 17.09 -8.11 -13.14
CA ASP A 102 17.67 -7.02 -13.95
C ASP A 102 16.97 -6.83 -15.31
N VAL A 103 15.90 -7.60 -15.58
CA VAL A 103 15.18 -7.55 -16.86
C VAL A 103 13.96 -6.64 -16.73
N LYS A 104 13.87 -5.61 -17.58
CA LYS A 104 12.68 -4.75 -17.70
C LYS A 104 11.55 -5.57 -18.34
N VAL A 105 10.46 -5.79 -17.61
CA VAL A 105 9.29 -6.60 -18.06
C VAL A 105 8.08 -5.75 -18.43
N TRP A 106 8.02 -4.50 -17.96
CA TRP A 106 6.99 -3.54 -18.33
C TRP A 106 7.52 -2.11 -18.24
N SER A 107 7.03 -1.22 -19.09
CA SER A 107 7.36 0.20 -19.07
C SER A 107 6.17 1.04 -19.48
N SER A 108 5.89 2.11 -18.74
CA SER A 108 4.90 3.12 -19.12
C SER A 108 5.22 3.80 -20.45
N GLY A 109 6.50 3.86 -20.84
CA GLY A 109 6.99 4.51 -22.05
C GLY A 109 7.09 3.60 -23.27
N HIS A 110 6.73 2.31 -23.19
CA HIS A 110 6.95 1.34 -24.28
C HIS A 110 6.24 1.72 -25.59
N LEU A 111 4.96 2.14 -25.51
CA LEU A 111 4.16 2.53 -26.68
C LEU A 111 4.24 4.02 -27.00
N SER A 112 4.37 4.85 -25.96
CA SER A 112 4.38 6.30 -26.08
C SER A 112 5.43 6.87 -25.10
N PRO A 113 6.67 7.09 -25.55
CA PRO A 113 7.72 7.65 -24.71
C PRO A 113 7.34 9.06 -24.24
N PHE A 114 7.51 9.32 -22.94
CA PHE A 114 7.37 10.67 -22.40
C PHE A 114 8.74 11.34 -22.36
N TYR A 115 9.01 12.21 -23.33
CA TYR A 115 10.25 12.96 -23.35
C TYR A 115 10.21 14.14 -22.37
N THR A 116 11.31 14.33 -21.63
CA THR A 116 11.41 15.42 -20.65
C THR A 116 12.82 15.99 -20.53
N THR A 117 12.92 17.17 -19.91
CA THR A 117 14.16 17.89 -19.63
C THR A 117 14.15 18.40 -18.19
N GLU A 118 15.33 18.66 -17.62
CA GLU A 118 15.57 19.14 -16.25
C GLU A 118 15.15 18.18 -15.13
N LYS A 119 13.92 17.67 -15.14
CA LYS A 119 13.37 16.78 -14.11
C LYS A 119 12.38 15.77 -14.67
N CYS A 120 12.36 14.58 -14.08
CA CYS A 120 11.33 13.56 -14.23
C CYS A 120 10.81 13.25 -12.82
N VAL A 121 9.52 13.44 -12.60
CA VAL A 121 8.87 13.32 -11.28
C VAL A 121 7.81 12.25 -11.37
N LEU A 122 7.85 11.28 -10.45
CA LEU A 122 6.73 10.39 -10.17
C LEU A 122 5.95 10.97 -8.99
N GLU A 123 4.65 11.16 -9.14
CA GLU A 123 3.77 11.63 -8.07
C GLU A 123 2.60 10.67 -7.87
N LEU A 124 2.35 10.28 -6.62
CA LEU A 124 1.05 9.75 -6.19
C LEU A 124 0.22 10.91 -5.64
N THR A 125 -0.81 11.29 -6.40
CA THR A 125 -1.72 12.39 -6.05
C THR A 125 -2.63 12.04 -4.87
N GLN A 126 -3.25 13.06 -4.27
CA GLN A 126 -4.22 12.88 -3.18
C GLN A 126 -5.42 12.01 -3.57
N ASP A 127 -5.82 12.05 -4.83
CA ASP A 127 -6.95 11.29 -5.34
C ASP A 127 -6.58 9.87 -5.81
N GLY A 128 -5.34 9.42 -5.56
CA GLY A 128 -4.88 8.06 -5.88
C GLY A 128 -4.50 7.85 -7.35
N ASP A 129 -4.23 8.91 -8.11
CA ASP A 129 -3.67 8.84 -9.46
C ASP A 129 -2.14 8.90 -9.42
N LEU A 130 -1.47 7.98 -10.10
CA LEU A 130 -0.01 7.94 -10.24
C LEU A 130 0.39 8.61 -11.55
N GLN A 131 1.23 9.64 -11.48
CA GLN A 131 1.56 10.49 -12.62
C GLN A 131 3.07 10.61 -12.83
N LEU A 132 3.49 10.64 -14.10
CA LEU A 132 4.82 11.09 -14.51
C LEU A 132 4.75 12.54 -14.97
N LYS A 133 5.54 13.41 -14.34
CA LYS A 133 5.61 14.83 -14.65
C LYS A 133 7.01 15.25 -15.09
N GLY A 134 7.05 16.20 -16.00
CA GLY A 134 8.27 16.83 -16.49
C GLY A 134 8.43 18.26 -16.01
N GLN A 135 9.15 19.05 -16.78
CA GLN A 135 9.22 20.50 -16.60
C GLN A 135 7.82 21.14 -16.60
N LYS A 136 7.64 22.21 -15.83
CA LYS A 136 6.39 23.00 -15.75
C LYS A 136 5.14 22.17 -15.39
N GLU A 137 5.32 21.10 -14.62
CA GLU A 137 4.24 20.20 -14.18
C GLU A 137 3.50 19.51 -15.34
N GLN A 138 4.13 19.40 -16.51
CA GLN A 138 3.57 18.68 -17.65
C GLN A 138 3.40 17.19 -17.31
N VAL A 139 2.16 16.69 -17.33
CA VAL A 139 1.87 15.26 -17.14
C VAL A 139 2.04 14.53 -18.47
N GLY A 140 3.03 13.63 -18.53
CA GLY A 140 3.32 12.82 -19.71
C GLY A 140 2.67 11.44 -19.69
N TRP A 141 2.40 10.91 -18.50
CA TRP A 141 1.75 9.62 -18.31
C TRP A 141 0.98 9.62 -16.98
N ARG A 142 -0.12 8.87 -16.92
CA ARG A 142 -0.87 8.63 -15.67
C ARG A 142 -1.47 7.24 -15.65
N SER A 143 -1.69 6.68 -14.46
CA SER A 143 -2.35 5.39 -14.27
C SER A 143 -3.85 5.43 -14.56
N GLY A 144 -4.50 6.60 -14.43
CA GLY A 144 -5.94 6.74 -14.63
C GLY A 144 -6.76 6.22 -13.44
N THR A 145 -6.15 6.21 -12.25
CA THR A 145 -6.75 5.66 -11.01
C THR A 145 -7.34 6.73 -10.11
N HIS A 146 -7.43 7.97 -10.60
CA HIS A 146 -8.08 9.10 -9.91
C HIS A 146 -9.46 8.72 -9.37
N GLY A 147 -9.67 8.97 -8.08
CA GLY A 147 -10.96 8.75 -7.40
C GLY A 147 -11.34 7.28 -7.22
N GLN A 148 -10.48 6.32 -7.61
CA GLN A 148 -10.75 4.90 -7.43
C GLN A 148 -10.46 4.40 -6.01
N GLY A 149 -10.20 5.31 -5.07
CA GLY A 149 -9.94 4.95 -3.67
C GLY A 149 -8.76 3.98 -3.55
N VAL A 150 -7.68 4.22 -4.30
CA VAL A 150 -6.43 3.47 -4.13
C VAL A 150 -5.88 3.84 -2.76
N GLU A 151 -6.33 3.09 -1.75
CA GLU A 151 -5.88 3.22 -0.38
C GLU A 151 -4.43 2.75 -0.31
N VAL A 152 -3.59 3.53 0.40
CA VAL A 152 -2.24 3.09 0.71
C VAL A 152 -2.38 1.81 1.53
N ILE A 153 -1.82 0.71 1.03
CA ILE A 153 -1.76 -0.54 1.79
C ILE A 153 -0.98 -0.25 3.07
N LEU A 154 -1.70 -0.21 4.18
CA LEU A 154 -1.10 0.02 5.49
C LEU A 154 -0.30 -1.21 5.89
N LYS A 155 0.94 -1.02 6.33
CA LYS A 155 1.64 -2.09 7.05
C LYS A 155 1.07 -2.13 8.46
N CYS A 156 0.26 -3.14 8.72
CA CYS A 156 -0.16 -3.46 10.08
C CYS A 156 0.92 -4.37 10.69
N SER A 157 1.66 -3.84 11.66
CA SER A 157 2.57 -4.67 12.45
C SER A 157 1.76 -5.41 13.50
N ALA A 158 1.63 -6.73 13.37
CA ALA A 158 1.13 -7.56 14.45
C ALA A 158 2.20 -7.61 15.53
N ILE A 159 2.07 -6.79 16.57
CA ILE A 159 2.89 -6.92 17.76
C ILE A 159 2.42 -8.20 18.48
N CYS A 160 3.00 -9.35 18.13
CA CYS A 160 3.03 -10.47 19.07
C CYS A 160 4.03 -10.10 20.17
N GLN A 161 3.53 -9.50 21.25
CA GLN A 161 4.31 -9.38 22.48
C GLN A 161 4.54 -10.80 23.03
N THR A 162 5.81 -11.19 23.09
CA THR A 162 6.32 -12.41 23.75
C THR A 162 6.14 -12.37 25.25
#